data_AF-A0A958G1Z8-F1
#
_entry.id   AF-A0A958G1Z8-F1
#
_cell.length_a   1.000
_cell.length_b   1.000
_cell.length_c   1.000
_cell.angle_alpha   90.00
_cell.angle_beta   90.00
_cell.angle_gamma   90.00
#
_symmetry.space_group_name_H-M   'P 1'
#
loop_
_entity.id
_entity.type
_entity.pdbx_description
1 polymer ?
#
loop_
_entity_poly.entity_id
_entity_poly.type
_entity_poly.pdbx_seq_one_letter_code
_entity_poly.pdbx_strand_id
1 'polypeptide(L)' 'MKTTEHTESTEERDPLTARVIGCAIEVHRHLGPGLLEAAYEQCLAHELRALGVQFKLQVPMPV' A
#
# COMPACT_ATOMS: atom_id res chain seq x y z
N MET A 1 21.75 12.15 6.72
CA MET A 1 21.90 11.00 7.63
C MET A 1 21.61 9.75 6.83
N LYS A 2 22.65 8.99 6.45
CA LYS A 2 22.53 7.72 5.73
C LYS A 2 22.66 6.61 6.76
N THR A 3 21.69 5.69 6.82
CA THR A 3 21.91 4.34 7.35
C THR A 3 21.35 3.37 6.33
N THR A 4 22.29 2.82 5.58
CA THR A 4 22.24 1.55 4.87
C THR A 4 21.75 0.44 5.77
N GLU A 5 20.96 -0.50 5.26
CA GLU A 5 21.09 -1.94 5.59
C GLU A 5 20.32 -2.77 4.56
N HIS A 6 21.07 -3.30 3.58
CA HIS A 6 20.72 -4.55 2.91
C HIS A 6 21.22 -5.66 3.85
N THR A 7 20.31 -6.47 4.37
CA THR A 7 20.65 -7.68 5.12
C THR A 7 19.76 -8.81 4.62
N GLU A 8 20.39 -9.84 4.08
CA GLU A 8 19.75 -11.08 3.64
C GLU A 8 19.33 -11.97 4.82
N SER A 9 18.19 -12.65 4.65
CA SER A 9 17.82 -13.96 5.21
C SER A 9 17.47 -14.08 6.71
N THR A 10 16.24 -13.70 7.04
CA THR A 10 15.17 -14.48 7.69
C THR A 10 13.88 -13.70 7.36
N GLU A 11 12.75 -14.33 7.02
CA GLU A 11 11.55 -13.64 6.49
C GLU A 11 10.84 -12.71 7.51
N GLU A 12 11.52 -11.68 8.00
CA GLU A 12 10.93 -10.56 8.70
C GLU A 12 10.21 -9.70 7.67
N ARG A 13 8.93 -10.03 7.43
CA ARG A 13 8.04 -9.20 6.62
C ARG A 13 8.01 -7.81 7.24
N ASP A 14 8.47 -6.83 6.46
CA ASP A 14 8.40 -5.42 6.82
C ASP A 14 6.97 -5.08 7.33
N PRO A 15 6.83 -4.57 8.57
CA PRO A 15 5.54 -4.23 9.14
C PRO A 15 4.74 -3.24 8.29
N LEU A 16 5.40 -2.36 7.54
CA LEU A 16 4.73 -1.45 6.61
C LEU A 16 4.12 -2.24 5.44
N THR A 17 4.89 -3.13 4.83
CA THR A 17 4.41 -4.04 3.78
C THR A 17 3.18 -4.84 4.22
N ALA A 18 3.20 -5.42 5.43
CA ALA A 18 2.05 -6.17 5.96
C ALA A 18 0.79 -5.30 6.08
N ARG A 19 0.93 -4.05 6.52
CA ARG A 19 -0.18 -3.09 6.63
C ARG A 19 -0.75 -2.70 5.28
N VAL A 20 0.11 -2.37 4.31
CA VAL A 20 -0.32 -1.98 2.96
C VAL A 20 -1.07 -3.13 2.27
N ILE A 21 -0.55 -4.36 2.37
CA ILE A 21 -1.22 -5.55 1.82
C ILE A 21 -2.56 -5.78 2.52
N GLY A 22 -2.61 -5.65 3.85
CA GLY A 22 -3.86 -5.75 4.62
C GLY A 22 -4.93 -4.78 4.14
N CYS A 23 -4.58 -3.50 3.93
CA CYS A 23 -5.51 -2.51 3.37
C CYS A 23 -6.04 -2.93 2.00
N ALA A 24 -5.17 -3.38 1.09
CA ALA A 24 -5.58 -3.79 -0.24
C ALA A 24 -6.53 -5.00 -0.23
N ILE A 25 -6.28 -5.97 0.67
CA ILE A 25 -7.15 -7.12 0.89
C ILE A 25 -8.51 -6.68 1.41
N GLU A 26 -8.56 -5.79 2.39
CA GLU A 26 -9.82 -5.29 2.93
C GLU A 26 -10.63 -4.51 1.89
N VAL A 27 -9.98 -3.66 1.09
CA VAL A 27 -10.63 -2.99 -0.04
C VAL A 27 -11.22 -4.01 -1.00
N HIS A 28 -10.45 -5.01 -1.43
CA HIS A 28 -10.95 -6.04 -2.35
C HIS A 28 -12.09 -6.87 -1.75
N ARG A 29 -12.02 -7.22 -0.46
CA ARG A 29 -13.08 -7.94 0.28
C ARG A 29 -14.40 -7.19 0.27
N HIS A 30 -14.38 -5.87 0.43
CA HIS A 30 -15.59 -5.05 0.49
C HIS A 30 -16.11 -4.66 -0.89
N LEU A 31 -15.23 -4.30 -1.82
CA LEU A 31 -15.62 -3.84 -3.16
C LEU A 31 -15.98 -4.98 -4.11
N GLY A 32 -15.25 -6.10 -4.02
CA GLY A 32 -15.32 -7.18 -5.00
C GLY A 32 -14.69 -6.82 -6.37
N PRO A 33 -14.57 -7.80 -7.27
CA PRO A 33 -13.99 -7.60 -8.59
C PRO A 33 -14.93 -6.83 -9.54
N GLY A 34 -14.35 -6.17 -10.56
CA GLY A 34 -15.12 -5.57 -11.67
C GLY A 34 -15.38 -4.07 -11.59
N LEU A 35 -14.84 -3.38 -10.57
CA LEU A 35 -14.91 -1.92 -10.46
C LEU A 35 -13.73 -1.21 -11.14
N LEU A 36 -13.89 0.10 -11.34
CA LEU A 36 -12.87 0.97 -11.93
C LEU A 36 -11.66 1.13 -10.99
N GLU A 37 -10.49 1.34 -11.59
CA GLU A 37 -9.24 1.64 -10.87
C GLU A 37 -9.42 2.81 -9.90
N ALA A 38 -10.08 3.89 -10.33
CA ALA A 38 -10.34 5.06 -9.50
C ALA A 38 -11.11 4.71 -8.20
N ALA A 39 -12.02 3.73 -8.23
CA ALA A 39 -12.72 3.30 -7.02
C ALA A 39 -11.76 2.58 -6.05
N TYR A 40 -10.94 1.66 -6.57
CA TYR A 40 -9.91 0.97 -5.79
C TYR A 40 -8.89 1.95 -5.20
N GLU A 41 -8.43 2.91 -5.99
CA GLU A 41 -7.48 3.93 -5.56
C GLU A 41 -8.04 4.73 -4.37
N GLN A 42 -9.26 5.26 -4.50
CA GLN A 42 -9.84 6.09 -3.44
C GLN A 42 -10.12 5.29 -2.16
N CYS A 43 -10.56 4.04 -2.28
CA CYS A 43 -10.75 3.16 -1.14
C CYS A 43 -9.43 2.79 -0.46
N LEU A 44 -8.39 2.46 -1.23
CA LEU A 44 -7.07 2.17 -0.66
C LEU A 44 -6.44 3.40 -0.01
N ALA A 45 -6.59 4.58 -0.62
CA ALA A 45 -6.17 5.85 -0.06
C ALA A 45 -6.86 6.14 1.29
N HIS A 46 -8.15 5.82 1.39
CA HIS A 46 -8.90 5.93 2.65
C HIS A 46 -8.30 5.03 3.74
N GLU A 47 -8.10 3.74 3.46
CA GLU A 47 -7.52 2.78 4.41
C GLU A 47 -6.10 3.17 4.85
N LEU A 48 -5.23 3.53 3.90
CA LEU A 48 -3.86 3.97 4.20
C LEU A 48 -3.84 5.22 5.06
N ARG A 49 -4.75 6.17 4.81
CA ARG A 49 -4.90 7.38 5.63
C ARG A 49 -5.39 7.05 7.03
N ALA A 50 -6.36 6.14 7.18
CA ALA A 50 -6.87 5.70 8.47
C ALA A 50 -5.77 5.05 9.34
N LEU A 51 -4.83 4.34 8.70
CA LEU A 51 -3.66 3.78 9.36
C LEU A 51 -2.51 4.79 9.55
N GLY A 52 -2.61 6.03 9.06
CA GLY A 52 -1.54 7.02 9.12
C GLY A 52 -0.32 6.69 8.25
N VAL A 53 -0.48 5.85 7.23
CA VAL A 53 0.57 5.56 6.24
C VAL A 53 0.68 6.76 5.30
N GLN A 54 1.92 7.21 5.04
CA GLN A 54 2.19 8.29 4.10
C GLN A 54 2.18 7.75 2.67
N PHE A 55 1.42 8.38 1.76
CA PHE A 55 1.33 7.97 0.37
C PHE A 55 1.07 9.16 -0.56
N LYS A 56 1.24 8.93 -1.86
CA LYS A 56 0.87 9.83 -2.95
C LYS A 56 0.10 9.04 -3.99
N LEU A 57 -0.88 9.67 -4.63
CA LEU A 57 -1.67 9.07 -5.71
C LEU A 57 -1.21 9.63 -7.05
N GLN A 58 -1.36 8.82 -8.11
CA GLN A 58 -1.11 9.22 -9.50
C GLN A 58 0.23 9.96 -9.68
N VAL A 59 1.31 9.42 -9.12
CA VAL A 59 2.64 10.04 -9.24
C VAL A 59 3.10 9.91 -10.70
N PRO A 60 3.37 11.02 -11.42
CA PRO A 60 3.80 10.96 -12.80
C PRO A 60 5.16 10.29 -12.90
N MET A 61 5.28 9.31 -13.79
CA MET A 61 6.53 8.60 -14.07
C MET A 61 7.17 9.15 -15.33
N PRO A 62 8.50 9.33 -15.37
CA PRO A 62 9.19 9.71 -16.60
C PRO A 62 9.07 8.57 -17.63
N VAL A 63 8.86 8.95 -18.90
CA VAL A 63 8.76 8.04 -20.05
C VAL A 63 10.10 7.82 -20.73
#